data_AF-A0A2T3J2P0-F1
#
_entry.id   AF-A0A2T3J2P0-F1
#
_cell.length_a   1.000
_cell.length_b   1.000
_cell.length_c   1.000
_cell.angle_alpha   90.00
_cell.angle_beta   90.00
_cell.angle_gamma   90.00
#
_symmetry.space_group_name_H-M   'P 1'
#
loop_
_entity.id
_entity.type
_entity.pdbx_description
1 polymer ?
#
loop_
_entity_poly.entity_id
_entity_poly.type
_entity_poly.pdbx_seq_one_letter_code
_entity_poly.pdbx_strand_id
1 'polypeptide(L)'
;MWGDSFRATEWTPANSQVYLADVNGSGTADIVAFKGSEVYVAESKNKRFDKKTVWASNFLPKHAQGWDNEMTRLVGDGDGMADLIAVTTDGVYVSKSNGKYFEEMQLWGEDFSTDNGWNASIHDFVAIDVNNNGLDSIIEDDDSGAFSVMN
;
A
#
# COMPACT_ATOMS: atom_id res chain seq x y z
N MET A 1 6.71 -16.62 -21.29
CA MET A 1 7.99 -15.87 -21.26
C MET A 1 7.76 -14.71 -20.33
N TRP A 2 8.40 -14.71 -19.17
CA TRP A 2 8.38 -13.57 -18.25
C TRP A 2 9.18 -12.45 -18.91
N GLY A 3 8.60 -11.25 -19.05
CA GLY A 3 9.30 -10.11 -19.64
C GLY A 3 10.24 -9.48 -18.63
N ASP A 4 11.39 -8.99 -19.08
CA ASP A 4 12.37 -8.25 -18.27
C ASP A 4 11.88 -6.85 -17.85
N SER A 5 10.59 -6.54 -17.97
CA SER A 5 9.98 -5.23 -17.64
C SER A 5 10.09 -4.86 -16.16
N PHE A 6 10.40 -5.83 -15.30
CA PHE A 6 10.71 -5.66 -13.88
C PHE A 6 12.20 -5.61 -13.55
N ARG A 7 13.11 -5.83 -14.51
CA ARG A 7 14.54 -5.56 -14.31
C ARG A 7 14.79 -4.07 -14.47
N ALA A 8 14.39 -3.30 -13.47
CA ALA A 8 15.03 -2.01 -13.27
C ALA A 8 16.34 -2.30 -12.52
N THR A 9 17.48 -2.12 -13.18
CA THR A 9 18.81 -2.10 -12.52
C THR A 9 18.93 -1.00 -11.44
N GLU A 10 17.86 -0.21 -11.26
CA GLU A 10 17.71 0.89 -10.30
C GLU A 10 16.80 0.55 -9.11
N TRP A 11 16.04 -0.55 -9.16
CA TRP A 11 15.14 -0.95 -8.07
C TRP A 11 15.84 -1.99 -7.22
N THR A 12 16.01 -1.66 -5.96
CA THR A 12 16.67 -2.48 -4.95
C THR A 12 15.72 -2.63 -3.76
N PRO A 13 15.87 -3.68 -2.95
CA PRO A 13 15.12 -3.78 -1.70
C PRO A 13 15.31 -2.58 -0.77
N ALA A 14 16.41 -1.83 -0.92
CA ALA A 14 16.70 -0.65 -0.11
C ALA A 14 15.97 0.62 -0.57
N ASN A 15 15.44 0.67 -1.80
CA ASN A 15 14.81 1.88 -2.35
C ASN A 15 13.48 1.62 -3.05
N SER A 16 12.95 0.40 -2.94
CA SER A 16 11.67 0.01 -3.50
C SER A 16 11.02 -1.08 -2.68
N GLN A 17 9.68 -1.06 -2.66
CA GLN A 17 8.86 -2.05 -2.00
C GLN A 17 7.81 -2.54 -3.00
N VAL A 18 7.61 -3.85 -3.06
CA VAL A 18 6.78 -4.50 -4.09
C VAL A 18 5.73 -5.38 -3.44
N TYR A 19 4.50 -5.25 -3.91
CA TYR A 19 3.32 -6.02 -3.49
C TYR A 19 2.67 -6.70 -4.69
N LEU A 20 1.91 -7.75 -4.39
CA LEU A 20 1.00 -8.39 -5.32
C LEU A 20 -0.42 -8.19 -4.80
N ALA A 21 -1.26 -7.49 -5.56
CA ALA A 21 -2.64 -7.18 -5.18
C ALA A 21 -3.48 -6.86 -6.41
N ASP A 22 -4.77 -7.19 -6.39
CA ASP A 22 -5.69 -6.86 -7.49
C ASP A 22 -6.16 -5.42 -7.36
N VAL A 23 -5.48 -4.49 -8.02
CA VAL A 23 -5.79 -3.05 -7.89
C VAL A 23 -6.80 -2.59 -8.94
N ASN A 24 -7.17 -3.45 -9.89
CA ASN A 24 -8.11 -3.13 -10.97
C ASN A 24 -9.43 -3.90 -10.93
N GLY A 25 -9.63 -4.74 -9.92
CA GLY A 25 -10.84 -5.54 -9.73
C GLY A 25 -11.00 -6.62 -10.80
N SER A 26 -9.90 -7.11 -11.37
CA SER A 26 -9.92 -8.14 -12.41
C SER A 26 -10.08 -9.56 -11.86
N GLY A 27 -9.99 -9.73 -10.55
CA GLY A 27 -9.86 -11.00 -9.83
C GLY A 27 -8.45 -11.59 -9.91
N THR A 28 -7.44 -10.84 -10.38
CA THR A 28 -6.05 -11.32 -10.47
C THR A 28 -5.07 -10.30 -9.92
N ALA A 29 -4.08 -10.78 -9.15
CA ALA A 29 -3.08 -9.90 -8.55
C ALA A 29 -2.20 -9.22 -9.62
N ASP A 30 -2.17 -7.89 -9.57
CA ASP A 30 -1.24 -7.02 -10.29
C ASP A 30 0.08 -6.88 -9.50
N ILE A 31 1.12 -6.30 -10.11
CA ILE A 31 2.31 -5.88 -9.38
C ILE A 31 2.20 -4.39 -9.05
N VAL A 32 2.30 -4.08 -7.76
CA VAL A 32 2.33 -2.71 -7.22
C VAL A 32 3.71 -2.44 -6.65
N ALA A 33 4.36 -1.36 -7.04
CA ALA A 33 5.70 -1.04 -6.60
C ALA A 33 5.86 0.43 -6.23
N PHE A 34 6.33 0.66 -5.01
CA PHE A 34 6.70 1.97 -4.50
C PHE A 34 8.17 2.25 -4.82
N LYS A 35 8.47 3.42 -5.39
CA LYS A 35 9.84 3.92 -5.61
C LYS A 35 9.89 5.40 -5.24
N GLY A 36 10.32 5.71 -4.02
CA GLY A 36 10.07 7.04 -3.46
C GLY A 36 8.57 7.33 -3.46
N SER A 37 8.17 8.58 -3.67
CA SER A 37 6.75 8.98 -3.69
C SER A 37 5.95 8.46 -4.90
N GLU A 38 6.57 7.78 -5.86
CA GLU A 38 5.87 7.26 -7.03
C GLU A 38 5.43 5.81 -6.81
N VAL A 39 4.21 5.50 -7.28
CA VAL A 39 3.65 4.15 -7.29
C VAL A 39 3.44 3.71 -8.72
N TYR A 40 4.07 2.59 -9.05
CA TYR A 40 4.02 1.95 -10.34
C TYR A 40 3.14 0.71 -10.26
N VAL A 41 2.27 0.53 -11.25
CA VAL A 41 1.46 -0.68 -11.39
C VAL A 41 1.73 -1.31 -12.74
N ALA A 42 1.90 -2.62 -12.72
CA ALA A 42 1.92 -3.46 -13.91
C ALA A 42 0.77 -4.46 -13.78
N GLU A 43 -0.25 -4.25 -14.59
CA GLU A 43 -1.47 -5.04 -14.53
C GLU A 43 -1.23 -6.48 -14.99
N SER A 44 -1.82 -7.43 -14.29
CA SER A 44 -1.93 -8.82 -14.69
C SER A 44 -2.83 -8.96 -15.91
N LYS A 45 -2.37 -9.77 -16.87
CA LYS A 45 -3.15 -10.33 -17.97
C LYS A 45 -3.15 -11.85 -17.88
N ASN A 46 -3.31 -12.37 -16.66
CA ASN A 46 -3.27 -13.78 -16.24
C ASN A 46 -1.90 -14.47 -16.42
N LYS A 47 -1.42 -14.60 -17.67
CA LYS A 47 -0.20 -15.33 -18.00
C LYS A 47 1.05 -14.44 -18.13
N ARG A 48 0.87 -13.14 -17.98
CA ARG A 48 1.89 -12.10 -18.10
C ARG A 48 1.43 -10.84 -17.39
N PHE A 49 2.36 -9.94 -17.15
CA PHE A 49 2.09 -8.56 -16.74
C PHE A 49 2.30 -7.62 -17.92
N ASP A 50 1.50 -6.56 -17.99
CA ASP A 50 1.75 -5.46 -18.91
C ASP A 50 2.99 -4.64 -18.48
N LYS A 51 3.38 -3.66 -19.30
CA LYS A 51 4.44 -2.73 -18.93
C LYS A 51 3.96 -1.89 -17.74
N LYS A 52 4.82 -1.69 -16.75
CA LYS A 52 4.51 -0.79 -15.62
C LYS A 52 4.15 0.62 -16.09
N THR A 53 3.16 1.20 -15.44
CA THR A 53 2.69 2.59 -15.61
C THR A 53 2.64 3.26 -14.25
N VAL A 54 2.74 4.58 -14.20
CA VAL A 54 2.61 5.34 -12.95
C VAL A 54 1.13 5.48 -12.63
N TRP A 55 0.72 4.99 -11.45
CA TRP A 55 -0.65 5.10 -10.94
C TRP A 55 -0.79 6.14 -9.83
N ALA A 56 0.32 6.52 -9.19
CA ALA A 56 0.40 7.71 -8.34
C ALA A 56 1.78 8.35 -8.49
N SER A 57 1.84 9.67 -8.69
CA SER A 57 3.10 10.42 -8.78
C SER A 57 3.54 11.06 -7.46
N ASN A 58 2.63 11.13 -6.49
CA ASN A 58 2.87 11.78 -5.20
C ASN A 58 2.12 11.07 -4.06
N PHE A 59 2.48 9.82 -3.80
CA PHE A 59 2.04 9.06 -2.64
C PHE A 59 2.81 9.52 -1.39
N LEU A 60 2.40 10.67 -0.86
CA LEU A 60 2.93 11.27 0.35
C LEU A 60 1.79 11.88 1.18
N PRO A 61 1.87 11.83 2.52
CA PRO A 61 0.98 12.58 3.40
C PRO A 61 1.10 14.08 3.14
N LYS A 62 0.01 14.82 3.36
CA LYS A 62 -0.02 16.28 3.09
C LYS A 62 1.03 17.07 3.89
N HIS A 63 1.39 16.60 5.07
CA HIS A 63 2.41 17.23 5.91
C HIS A 63 3.85 16.83 5.48
N ALA A 64 4.02 15.73 4.74
CA ALA A 64 5.33 15.23 4.36
C ALA A 64 5.95 16.10 3.26
N GLN A 65 7.18 16.55 3.49
CA GLN A 65 7.96 17.36 2.54
C GLN A 65 8.75 16.51 1.54
N GLY A 66 8.63 15.19 1.61
CA GLY A 66 9.36 14.24 0.80
C GLY A 66 9.20 12.82 1.32
N TRP A 67 9.97 11.90 0.76
CA TRP A 67 9.98 10.53 1.20
C TRP A 67 10.41 10.42 2.66
N ASP A 68 9.50 9.88 3.48
CA ASP A 68 9.76 9.56 4.87
C ASP A 68 10.09 8.07 4.98
N ASN A 69 11.23 7.76 5.59
CA ASN A 69 11.62 6.38 5.85
C ASN A 69 10.84 5.78 7.03
N GLU A 70 10.17 6.60 7.84
CA GLU A 70 9.31 6.18 8.94
C GLU A 70 7.90 5.83 8.47
N MET A 71 7.53 6.22 7.23
CA MET A 71 6.27 5.86 6.63
C MET A 71 6.23 4.37 6.27
N THR A 72 5.34 3.65 6.94
CA THR A 72 4.99 2.28 6.55
C THR A 72 4.02 2.32 5.39
N ARG A 73 4.27 1.50 4.38
CA ARG A 73 3.36 1.33 3.23
C ARG A 73 2.74 -0.05 3.28
N LEU A 74 1.47 -0.14 2.95
CA LEU A 74 0.74 -1.38 2.83
C LEU A 74 -0.17 -1.31 1.61
N VAL A 75 -0.66 -2.48 1.21
CA VAL A 75 -1.70 -2.63 0.20
C VAL A 75 -2.76 -3.56 0.80
N GLY A 76 -4.02 -3.13 0.83
CA GLY A 76 -5.17 -3.87 1.34
C GLY A 76 -6.25 -4.01 0.27
N ASP A 77 -7.18 -4.94 0.41
CA ASP A 77 -8.38 -5.03 -0.45
C ASP A 77 -9.63 -5.29 0.41
N GLY A 78 -10.49 -4.28 0.47
CA GLY A 78 -11.79 -4.38 1.10
C GLY A 78 -12.96 -4.14 0.16
N ASP A 79 -12.81 -3.31 -0.87
CA ASP A 79 -13.91 -2.96 -1.77
C ASP A 79 -13.92 -3.74 -3.11
N GLY A 80 -13.04 -4.74 -3.23
CA GLY A 80 -12.82 -5.54 -4.43
C GLY A 80 -11.76 -4.94 -5.37
N MET A 81 -11.15 -3.82 -4.98
CA MET A 81 -9.93 -3.28 -5.58
C MET A 81 -8.97 -2.91 -4.46
N ALA A 82 -7.71 -3.31 -4.60
CA ALA A 82 -6.73 -3.06 -3.58
C ALA A 82 -6.35 -1.56 -3.50
N ASP A 83 -6.35 -1.02 -2.28
CA ASP A 83 -6.02 0.36 -1.93
C ASP A 83 -4.59 0.48 -1.39
N LEU A 84 -4.01 1.69 -1.45
CA LEU A 84 -2.73 1.98 -0.81
C LEU A 84 -2.93 2.59 0.57
N ILE A 85 -2.13 2.13 1.53
CA ILE A 85 -2.21 2.58 2.92
C ILE A 85 -0.84 3.10 3.34
N ALA A 86 -0.81 4.22 4.03
CA ALA A 86 0.36 4.80 4.66
C ALA A 86 0.13 4.98 6.16
N VAL A 87 0.93 4.33 7.00
CA VAL A 87 1.00 4.61 8.43
C VAL A 87 2.16 5.58 8.66
N THR A 88 1.88 6.67 9.34
CA THR A 88 2.81 7.79 9.55
C THR A 88 2.84 8.18 11.02
N THR A 89 3.65 9.18 11.39
CA THR A 89 3.71 9.72 12.76
C THR A 89 2.42 10.37 13.22
N ASP A 90 1.60 10.90 12.31
CA ASP A 90 0.37 11.63 12.65
C ASP A 90 -0.93 10.91 12.26
N GLY A 91 -0.84 9.72 11.67
CA GLY A 91 -2.00 8.88 11.40
C GLY A 91 -1.86 7.88 10.26
N VAL A 92 -2.98 7.20 9.98
CA VAL A 92 -3.20 6.35 8.82
C VAL A 92 -3.85 7.16 7.71
N TYR A 93 -3.27 7.04 6.53
CA TYR A 93 -3.83 7.59 5.32
C TYR A 93 -4.09 6.50 4.28
N VAL A 94 -5.17 6.66 3.53
CA VAL A 94 -5.59 5.73 2.47
C VAL A 94 -5.69 6.46 1.15
N SER A 95 -5.21 5.83 0.09
CA SER A 95 -5.29 6.30 -1.30
C SER A 95 -6.01 5.22 -2.09
N LYS A 96 -7.27 5.51 -2.43
CA LYS A 96 -8.19 4.52 -3.01
C LYS A 96 -7.87 4.21 -4.45
N SER A 97 -7.98 2.96 -4.86
CA SER A 97 -7.96 2.60 -6.27
C SER A 97 -9.31 2.86 -6.93
N ASN A 98 -9.29 3.37 -8.16
CA ASN A 98 -10.46 3.39 -9.04
C ASN A 98 -10.31 2.44 -10.24
N GLY A 99 -9.33 1.53 -10.16
CA GLY A 99 -8.99 0.55 -11.18
C GLY A 99 -8.18 1.09 -12.35
N LYS A 100 -7.71 2.34 -12.28
CA LYS A 100 -6.81 2.94 -13.29
C LYS A 100 -5.68 3.76 -12.69
N TYR A 101 -5.90 4.36 -11.52
CA TYR A 101 -4.94 5.11 -10.74
C TYR A 101 -5.36 5.11 -9.28
N PHE A 102 -4.46 5.54 -8.40
CA PHE A 102 -4.78 5.77 -7.00
C PHE A 102 -5.15 7.23 -6.76
N GLU A 103 -6.22 7.45 -6.02
CA GLU A 103 -6.71 8.78 -5.67
C GLU A 103 -5.78 9.49 -4.69
N GLU A 104 -6.01 10.79 -4.47
CA GLU A 104 -5.21 11.51 -3.48
C GLU A 104 -5.39 10.92 -2.08
N MET A 105 -4.29 10.82 -1.37
CA MET A 105 -4.22 10.30 -0.01
C MET A 105 -5.17 11.06 0.94
N GLN A 106 -6.02 10.34 1.66
CA GLN A 106 -6.96 10.88 2.65
C GLN A 106 -6.61 10.37 4.05
N LEU A 107 -6.62 11.26 5.05
CA LEU A 107 -6.48 10.86 6.46
C LEU A 107 -7.74 10.09 6.90
N TRP A 108 -7.56 8.87 7.41
CA TRP A 108 -8.65 8.02 7.89
C TRP A 108 -8.68 7.90 9.41
N GLY A 109 -7.54 8.11 10.08
CA GLY A 109 -7.50 8.15 11.54
C GLY A 109 -6.16 8.62 12.08
N GLU A 110 -6.19 9.38 13.17
CA GLU A 110 -5.02 9.97 13.82
C GLU A 110 -4.48 9.06 14.94
N ASP A 111 -5.35 8.25 15.55
CA ASP A 111 -5.00 7.38 16.69
C ASP A 111 -4.07 6.22 16.29
N PHE A 112 -4.04 5.88 15.01
CA PHE A 112 -3.26 4.79 14.43
C PHE A 112 -2.01 5.36 13.78
N SER A 113 -1.02 5.72 14.59
CA SER A 113 0.19 6.39 14.13
C SER A 113 1.44 5.79 14.79
N THR A 114 2.61 5.99 14.18
CA THR A 114 3.87 5.52 14.78
C THR A 114 4.12 6.16 16.15
N ASP A 115 3.65 7.39 16.37
CA ASP A 115 3.73 8.09 17.67
C ASP A 115 2.82 7.43 18.73
N ASN A 116 1.74 6.78 18.30
CA ASN A 116 0.82 6.02 19.15
C ASN A 116 1.18 4.52 19.22
N GLY A 117 2.38 4.14 18.80
CA GLY A 117 2.91 2.77 18.90
C GLY A 117 2.72 1.90 17.65
N TRP A 118 2.05 2.40 16.61
CA TRP A 118 1.80 1.65 15.38
C TRP A 118 2.99 1.75 14.43
N ASN A 119 4.02 0.93 14.65
CA ASN A 119 5.30 1.02 13.93
C ASN A 119 5.70 -0.29 13.24
N ALA A 120 5.68 -0.30 11.90
CA ALA A 120 5.98 -1.52 11.13
C ALA A 120 7.45 -1.90 11.05
N SER A 121 8.34 -1.09 11.63
CA SER A 121 9.73 -1.50 11.83
C SER A 121 9.85 -2.56 12.93
N ILE A 122 8.84 -2.68 13.79
CA ILE A 122 8.80 -3.59 14.93
C ILE A 122 7.51 -4.43 15.01
N HIS A 123 6.44 -4.04 14.33
CA HIS A 123 5.14 -4.75 14.30
C HIS A 123 4.76 -5.21 12.89
N ASP A 124 4.01 -6.31 12.80
CA ASP A 124 3.47 -6.80 11.53
C ASP A 124 2.08 -6.21 11.28
N PHE A 125 1.88 -5.65 10.08
CA PHE A 125 0.60 -5.08 9.65
C PHE A 125 -0.04 -5.90 8.54
N VAL A 126 -1.35 -6.10 8.63
CA VAL A 126 -2.18 -6.68 7.58
C VAL A 126 -3.37 -5.77 7.32
N ALA A 127 -3.62 -5.47 6.05
CA ALA A 127 -4.82 -4.78 5.61
C ALA A 127 -5.77 -5.78 4.94
N ILE A 128 -6.94 -5.96 5.53
CA ILE A 128 -7.98 -6.90 5.05
C ILE A 128 -9.34 -6.47 5.56
N ASP A 129 -10.40 -6.64 4.77
CA ASP A 129 -11.77 -6.53 5.28
C ASP A 129 -12.10 -7.69 6.25
N VAL A 130 -12.10 -7.40 7.56
CA VAL A 130 -12.44 -8.39 8.60
C VAL A 130 -13.93 -8.46 8.91
N ASN A 131 -14.72 -7.48 8.48
CA ASN A 131 -16.11 -7.31 8.89
C ASN A 131 -17.12 -7.41 7.72
N ASN A 132 -16.63 -7.68 6.51
CA ASN A 132 -17.37 -7.78 5.25
C ASN A 132 -18.17 -6.51 4.91
N ASN A 133 -17.70 -5.33 5.29
CA ASN A 133 -18.36 -4.06 4.97
C ASN A 133 -17.92 -3.46 3.64
N GLY A 134 -16.96 -4.08 2.95
CA GLY A 134 -16.42 -3.55 1.72
C GLY A 134 -15.29 -2.53 1.94
N LEU A 135 -14.67 -2.48 3.12
CA LEU A 135 -13.57 -1.57 3.46
C LEU A 135 -12.48 -2.35 4.20
N ASP A 136 -11.23 -2.03 3.89
CA ASP A 136 -10.09 -2.62 4.59
C ASP A 136 -10.06 -2.22 6.04
N SER A 137 -9.82 -3.20 6.90
CA SER A 137 -9.39 -2.99 8.27
C SER A 137 -7.88 -3.18 8.37
N ILE A 138 -7.21 -2.32 9.12
CA ILE A 138 -5.78 -2.47 9.40
C ILE A 138 -5.64 -3.19 10.74
N ILE A 139 -4.96 -4.33 10.70
CA ILE A 139 -4.63 -5.15 11.86
C ILE A 139 -3.15 -5.01 12.13
N GLU A 140 -2.81 -4.74 13.39
CA GLU A 140 -1.45 -4.79 13.92
C GLU A 140 -1.33 -5.97 14.90
N ASP A 141 -0.20 -6.70 14.84
CA ASP A 141 0.26 -7.56 15.94
C ASP A 141 1.32 -6.83 16.78
N ASP A 142 1.01 -6.55 18.05
CA ASP A 142 1.93 -5.86 18.95
C ASP A 142 2.99 -6.80 19.55
N ASP A 143 4.03 -6.23 20.18
CA ASP A 143 5.08 -7.00 20.88
C ASP A 143 4.56 -7.94 21.99
N SER A 144 3.28 -7.82 22.39
CA SER A 144 2.62 -8.67 23.39
C SER A 144 1.79 -9.81 22.79
N GLY A 145 1.66 -9.87 21.46
CA GLY A 145 0.83 -10.82 20.73
C GLY A 145 -0.66 -10.45 20.74
N ALA A 146 -0.99 -9.20 21.02
CA ALA A 146 -2.35 -8.67 20.98
C ALA A 146 -2.61 -8.01 19.62
N PHE A 147 -3.82 -8.22 19.11
CA PHE A 147 -4.25 -7.62 17.84
C PHE A 147 -5.09 -6.38 18.09
N SER A 148 -4.73 -5.28 17.42
CA SER A 148 -5.54 -4.07 17.36
C SER A 148 -6.09 -3.87 15.95
N VAL A 149 -7.35 -3.40 15.84
CA VAL A 149 -8.05 -3.27 14.55
C VAL A 149 -8.61 -1.87 14.39
N MET A 150 -8.26 -1.23 13.27
CA MET A 150 -8.91 -0.02 12.77
C MET A 150 -10.02 -0.42 11.80
N ASN A 151 -11.25 0.12 11.98
CA ASN A 151 -12.40 -0.09 11.08
C ASN A 151 -12.82 1.21 10.40
#